data_AF-A0A443P1A8-F1
#
_entry.id   AF-A0A443P1A8-F1
#
_cell.length_a   1.000
_cell.length_b   1.000
_cell.length_c   1.000
_cell.angle_alpha   90.00
_cell.angle_beta   90.00
_cell.angle_gamma   90.00
#
_symmetry.space_group_name_H-M   'P 1'
#
loop_
_entity.id
_entity.type
_entity.pdbx_description
1 polymer ?
#
loop_
_entity_poly.entity_id
_entity_poly.type
_entity_poly.pdbx_seq_one_letter_code
_entity_poly.pdbx_strand_id
1 'polypeptide(L)'
;MMSPLLHLLLLFSCILSATSITFRCTTRPKCQGMIGYISPNTTTLSSIKDLFGLESVYSLLAANSWPTKDTNRSIAAGSTVRIPFPCSCSNGTGISDRTPVYSVKEGDNLDDIARTIFREFVTYKEIAAVNKISDVNLIDIGQKLWIPLPCSCDDVDAARVVHYGHVVANESWVSEIAGAFGTTEATLMGLNNETLSDPNNLQAGQILDVPIKACNSSTVSSLLVPNGSYALTANNCVQCSCNSNHLGLKCMRAEGVPVTNWAECPSTHCGNLSLGESVDLTTCLHTTCDYAGYYERGILTVLTNQSTCTSAVSGAIGLFIACIVIVLLIKRFWKRTDDSNNNVKASSLRQRPMKNVKAFLQNYGSLAPKQFRYSELKKMTDSFKDKLGEGGYGGVFKGKLKDGRLVAVKSDVYSYGMMVLEMVGGRRNNDAQAEKTSEIYFPHWVYNHIALEDSINLIGIVEEEEKEIARKMVLVGLWCIQTDPTNRPSMSRVVEMLEGSVHSLEMPPKPYPSSP
;
A
#
# COMPACT_ATOMS: atom_id res chain seq x y z
N MET A 1 37.78 16.99 -59.18
CA MET A 1 36.99 18.09 -58.59
C MET A 1 35.77 17.48 -57.91
N MET A 2 35.89 17.16 -56.63
CA MET A 2 34.78 16.68 -55.79
C MET A 2 34.51 17.76 -54.74
N SER A 3 33.21 18.03 -54.54
CA SER A 3 32.65 19.23 -53.92
C SER A 3 33.00 19.37 -52.41
N PRO A 4 33.26 20.58 -51.89
CA PRO A 4 33.58 20.84 -50.48
C PRO A 4 32.37 20.76 -49.53
N LEU A 5 31.19 20.37 -50.01
CA LEU A 5 29.95 20.29 -49.22
C LEU A 5 29.82 19.04 -48.32
N LEU A 6 30.71 18.05 -48.44
CA LEU A 6 30.61 16.80 -47.66
C LEU A 6 31.37 16.86 -46.31
N HIS A 7 32.12 17.92 -46.03
CA HIS A 7 32.78 18.10 -44.73
C HIS A 7 32.03 19.03 -43.76
N LEU A 8 30.94 19.66 -44.19
CA LEU A 8 30.07 20.44 -43.30
C LEU A 8 28.95 19.59 -42.67
N LEU A 9 28.78 18.33 -43.10
CA LEU A 9 27.77 17.39 -42.58
C LEU A 9 28.30 16.41 -41.52
N LEU A 10 29.58 16.53 -41.11
CA LEU A 10 30.20 15.73 -40.05
C LEU A 10 30.57 16.53 -38.80
N LEU A 11 30.10 17.79 -38.69
CA LEU A 11 30.24 18.63 -37.48
C LEU A 11 28.89 19.00 -36.85
N PHE A 12 27.81 18.31 -37.23
CA PHE A 12 26.56 18.30 -36.49
C PHE A 12 26.42 16.97 -35.74
N SER A 13 27.46 16.57 -35.01
CA SER A 13 27.25 15.71 -33.85
C SER A 13 26.39 16.51 -32.90
N CYS A 14 25.11 16.16 -32.92
CA CYS A 14 24.03 16.69 -32.12
C CYS A 14 24.56 17.08 -30.74
N ILE A 15 24.63 18.38 -30.46
CA ILE A 15 24.72 18.87 -29.09
C ILE A 15 23.37 18.48 -28.49
N LEU A 16 23.26 17.25 -27.97
CA LEU A 16 22.21 16.91 -27.03
C LEU A 16 22.41 17.86 -25.86
N SER A 17 21.63 18.94 -25.87
CA SER A 17 21.45 19.78 -24.70
C SER A 17 20.93 18.85 -23.62
N ALA A 18 21.79 18.47 -22.67
CA ALA A 18 21.41 17.63 -21.56
C ALA A 18 20.25 18.33 -20.83
N THR A 19 19.04 17.83 -21.05
CA THR A 19 17.86 18.29 -20.33
C THR A 19 17.99 17.77 -18.90
N SER A 20 17.85 18.66 -17.93
CA SER A 20 17.82 18.27 -16.52
C SER A 20 16.67 17.29 -16.31
N ILE A 21 16.99 16.10 -15.83
CA ILE A 21 16.00 15.06 -15.54
C ILE A 21 15.62 15.23 -14.09
N THR A 22 14.45 15.83 -13.85
CA THR A 22 13.94 16.04 -12.50
C THR A 22 12.73 15.16 -12.25
N PHE A 23 12.74 14.44 -11.13
CA PHE A 23 11.59 13.66 -10.71
C PHE A 23 10.78 14.51 -9.74
N ARG A 24 9.52 14.73 -10.08
CA ARG A 24 8.59 15.47 -9.22
C ARG A 24 8.42 14.73 -7.90
N CYS A 25 8.62 15.42 -6.79
CA CYS A 25 8.43 14.85 -5.45
C CYS A 25 7.88 15.87 -4.46
N THR A 26 6.68 15.60 -3.94
CA THR A 26 5.88 16.58 -3.17
C THR A 26 5.21 16.01 -1.92
N THR A 27 5.04 14.70 -1.82
CA THR A 27 4.21 14.07 -0.79
C THR A 27 4.97 13.75 0.50
N ARG A 28 6.21 13.26 0.39
CA ARG A 28 6.98 12.73 1.53
C ARG A 28 8.43 13.19 1.46
N PRO A 29 9.06 13.47 2.61
CA PRO A 29 10.41 14.00 2.66
C PRO A 29 11.48 12.96 2.32
N LYS A 30 11.26 11.69 2.66
CA LYS A 30 12.22 10.61 2.44
C LYS A 30 11.54 9.29 2.07
N CYS A 31 12.24 8.50 1.26
CA CYS A 31 11.84 7.15 0.86
C CYS A 31 13.04 6.41 0.27
N GLN A 32 12.81 5.22 -0.30
CA GLN A 32 13.79 4.52 -1.13
C GLN A 32 13.56 4.86 -2.60
N GLY A 33 14.59 5.37 -3.27
CA GLY A 33 14.65 5.51 -4.73
C GLY A 33 15.39 4.34 -5.37
N MET A 34 15.29 4.21 -6.69
CA MET A 34 16.01 3.19 -7.44
C MET A 34 16.36 3.68 -8.85
N ILE A 35 17.48 3.23 -9.41
CA ILE A 35 17.83 3.45 -10.82
C ILE A 35 18.27 2.16 -11.50
N GLY A 36 18.11 2.11 -12.82
CA GLY A 36 18.63 1.05 -13.68
C GLY A 36 20.00 1.41 -14.21
N TYR A 37 21.06 1.11 -13.45
CA TYR A 37 22.42 1.41 -13.87
C TYR A 37 22.91 0.45 -14.95
N ILE A 38 23.26 0.97 -16.13
CA ILE A 38 23.86 0.19 -17.22
C ILE A 38 25.38 0.17 -17.05
N SER A 39 25.94 -0.98 -16.68
CA SER A 39 27.38 -1.11 -16.46
C SER A 39 28.14 -0.84 -17.76
N PRO A 40 29.07 0.14 -17.82
CA PRO A 40 29.80 0.46 -19.05
C PRO A 40 30.79 -0.64 -19.41
N ASN A 41 31.41 -1.25 -18.40
CA ASN A 41 32.43 -2.28 -18.53
C ASN A 41 32.02 -3.53 -17.75
N THR A 42 32.66 -4.66 -18.05
CA THR A 42 32.55 -5.84 -17.20
C THR A 42 33.16 -5.53 -15.83
N THR A 43 32.39 -5.74 -14.77
CA THR A 43 32.75 -5.35 -13.40
C THR A 43 32.24 -6.35 -12.38
N THR A 44 32.39 -6.06 -11.09
CA THR A 44 31.90 -6.91 -9.99
C THR A 44 30.81 -6.23 -9.19
N LEU A 45 30.02 -7.04 -8.49
CA LEU A 45 29.02 -6.55 -7.54
C LEU A 45 29.63 -5.63 -6.46
N SER A 46 30.83 -5.94 -5.98
CA SER A 46 31.54 -5.10 -4.99
C SER A 46 31.90 -3.73 -5.56
N SER A 47 32.40 -3.68 -6.80
CA SER A 47 32.76 -2.41 -7.45
C SER A 47 31.54 -1.51 -7.66
N ILE A 48 30.37 -2.08 -8.00
CA ILE A 48 29.12 -1.32 -8.11
C ILE A 48 28.66 -0.84 -6.72
N LYS A 49 28.72 -1.72 -5.71
CA LYS A 49 28.40 -1.36 -4.31
C LYS A 49 29.25 -0.17 -3.86
N ASP A 50 30.55 -0.18 -4.12
CA ASP A 50 31.46 0.90 -3.72
C ASP A 50 31.22 2.18 -4.54
N LEU A 51 30.96 2.08 -5.85
CA LEU A 51 30.61 3.23 -6.70
C LEU A 51 29.35 3.96 -6.21
N PHE A 52 28.34 3.18 -5.79
CA PHE A 52 27.06 3.72 -5.31
C PHE A 52 27.00 3.91 -3.78
N GLY A 53 28.11 3.73 -3.07
CA GLY A 53 28.17 3.96 -1.61
C GLY A 53 27.20 3.08 -0.81
N LEU A 54 26.92 1.86 -1.28
CA LEU A 54 26.01 0.94 -0.60
C LEU A 54 26.75 0.28 0.58
N GLU A 55 26.07 0.08 1.70
CA GLU A 55 26.68 -0.57 2.87
C GLU A 55 27.04 -2.04 2.60
N SER A 56 26.28 -2.70 1.72
CA SER A 56 26.33 -4.14 1.55
C SER A 56 25.98 -4.58 0.12
N VAL A 57 26.69 -5.60 -0.38
CA VAL A 57 26.37 -6.25 -1.66
C VAL A 57 24.99 -6.93 -1.65
N TYR A 58 24.51 -7.31 -0.46
CA TYR A 58 23.19 -7.93 -0.31
C TYR A 58 22.06 -6.98 -0.72
N SER A 59 22.23 -5.66 -0.61
CA SER A 59 21.25 -4.68 -1.10
C SER A 59 21.11 -4.73 -2.63
N LEU A 60 22.20 -5.02 -3.35
CA LEU A 60 22.16 -5.21 -4.81
C LEU A 60 21.54 -6.55 -5.17
N LEU A 61 21.89 -7.63 -4.47
CA LEU A 61 21.26 -8.95 -4.68
C LEU A 61 19.73 -8.85 -4.47
N ALA A 62 19.32 -8.17 -3.40
CA ALA A 62 17.94 -7.92 -3.03
C ALA A 62 17.16 -7.13 -4.09
N ALA A 63 17.69 -5.99 -4.52
CA ALA A 63 17.05 -5.14 -5.52
C ALA A 63 16.87 -5.82 -6.90
N ASN A 64 17.74 -6.80 -7.22
CA ASN A 64 17.76 -7.50 -8.50
C ASN A 64 17.18 -8.92 -8.44
N SER A 65 16.63 -9.35 -7.28
CA SER A 65 16.19 -10.73 -7.05
C SER A 65 17.25 -11.80 -7.35
N TRP A 66 18.53 -11.49 -7.11
CA TRP A 66 19.60 -12.47 -7.24
C TRP A 66 19.77 -13.30 -5.96
N PRO A 67 20.16 -14.58 -6.07
CA PRO A 67 20.40 -15.43 -4.91
C PRO A 67 21.38 -14.80 -3.91
N THR A 68 21.10 -14.93 -2.61
CA THR A 68 21.92 -14.38 -1.53
C THR A 68 23.36 -14.90 -1.52
N LYS A 69 23.60 -16.08 -2.10
CA LYS A 69 24.92 -16.72 -2.18
C LYS A 69 25.81 -16.14 -3.29
N ASP A 70 25.26 -15.37 -4.23
CA ASP A 70 25.96 -14.87 -5.42
C ASP A 70 26.76 -13.58 -5.15
N THR A 71 27.42 -13.46 -4.00
CA THR A 71 28.09 -12.22 -3.56
C THR A 71 29.26 -11.80 -4.47
N ASN A 72 29.85 -12.75 -5.21
CA ASN A 72 30.98 -12.52 -6.11
C ASN A 72 30.57 -12.47 -7.59
N ARG A 73 29.30 -12.18 -7.87
CA ARG A 73 28.77 -12.10 -9.24
C ARG A 73 29.55 -11.10 -10.09
N SER A 74 29.95 -11.56 -11.29
CA SER A 74 30.44 -10.70 -12.36
C SER A 74 29.27 -10.08 -13.11
N ILE A 75 29.39 -8.79 -13.43
CA ILE A 75 28.39 -7.99 -14.13
C ILE A 75 28.94 -7.65 -15.50
N ALA A 76 28.29 -8.15 -16.56
CA ALA A 76 28.72 -7.92 -17.92
C ALA A 76 28.55 -6.45 -18.34
N ALA A 77 29.41 -5.95 -19.22
CA ALA A 77 29.19 -4.67 -19.89
C ALA A 77 27.83 -4.65 -20.59
N GLY A 78 27.14 -3.51 -20.53
CA GLY A 78 25.80 -3.31 -21.07
C GLY A 78 24.66 -3.90 -20.23
N SER A 79 24.95 -4.67 -19.18
CA SER A 79 23.89 -5.19 -18.31
C SER A 79 23.34 -4.11 -17.38
N THR A 80 22.02 -4.14 -17.16
CA THR A 80 21.33 -3.24 -16.24
C THR A 80 21.30 -3.84 -14.84
N VAL A 81 21.68 -3.05 -13.84
CA VAL A 81 21.62 -3.40 -12.42
C VAL A 81 20.74 -2.40 -11.70
N ARG A 82 19.72 -2.88 -10.99
CA ARG A 82 18.89 -2.07 -10.11
C ARG A 82 19.70 -1.64 -8.89
N ILE A 83 19.85 -0.33 -8.71
CA ILE A 83 20.60 0.27 -7.60
C ILE A 83 19.61 0.95 -6.66
N PRO A 84 19.39 0.43 -5.44
CA PRO A 84 18.59 1.12 -4.43
C PRO A 84 19.41 2.20 -3.73
N PHE A 85 18.78 3.33 -3.38
CA PHE A 85 19.42 4.39 -2.59
C PHE A 85 18.38 5.18 -1.80
N PRO A 86 18.75 5.83 -0.68
CA PRO A 86 17.85 6.72 0.03
C PRO A 86 17.54 7.96 -0.82
N CYS A 87 16.27 8.33 -0.90
CA CYS A 87 15.78 9.51 -1.60
C CYS A 87 15.38 10.59 -0.59
N SER A 88 15.68 11.85 -0.91
CA SER A 88 15.24 13.02 -0.15
C SER A 88 14.55 14.00 -1.07
N CYS A 89 13.35 14.44 -0.68
CA CYS A 89 12.54 15.37 -1.46
C CYS A 89 12.56 16.76 -0.85
N SER A 90 12.83 17.74 -1.70
CA SER A 90 12.92 19.15 -1.32
C SER A 90 12.60 20.02 -2.51
N ASN A 91 11.88 21.12 -2.29
CA ASN A 91 11.54 22.09 -3.34
C ASN A 91 10.83 21.48 -4.56
N GLY A 92 10.00 20.45 -4.35
CA GLY A 92 9.19 19.83 -5.40
C GLY A 92 9.91 18.78 -6.24
N THR A 93 11.20 18.52 -5.99
CA THR A 93 11.99 17.48 -6.66
C THR A 93 12.63 16.54 -5.65
N GLY A 94 12.91 15.31 -6.09
CA GLY A 94 13.64 14.32 -5.28
C GLY A 94 15.00 14.00 -5.87
N ILE A 95 16.01 13.98 -5.00
CA ILE A 95 17.37 13.54 -5.32
C ILE A 95 17.90 12.60 -4.23
N SER A 96 18.90 11.80 -4.58
CA SER A 96 19.49 10.84 -3.66
C SER A 96 20.07 11.52 -2.41
N ASP A 97 19.78 11.00 -1.23
CA ASP A 97 20.09 11.62 0.06
C ASP A 97 21.56 11.42 0.43
N ARG A 98 22.42 12.37 0.03
CA ARG A 98 23.86 12.43 0.37
C ARG A 98 24.70 11.22 -0.07
N THR A 99 24.16 10.36 -0.92
CA THR A 99 24.83 9.20 -1.50
C THR A 99 24.37 9.02 -2.95
N PRO A 100 25.21 8.57 -3.89
CA PRO A 100 26.63 8.25 -3.71
C PRO A 100 27.52 9.48 -3.61
N VAL A 101 28.71 9.25 -3.05
CA VAL A 101 29.79 10.24 -3.00
C VAL A 101 30.94 9.73 -3.86
N TYR A 102 31.12 10.34 -5.02
CA TYR A 102 32.20 10.03 -5.93
C TYR A 102 33.49 10.75 -5.50
N SER A 103 34.65 10.10 -5.69
CA SER A 103 35.96 10.70 -5.43
C SER A 103 36.63 10.98 -6.76
N VAL A 104 36.87 12.25 -7.06
CA VAL A 104 37.47 12.70 -8.32
C VAL A 104 38.82 12.00 -8.53
N LYS A 105 39.01 11.46 -9.72
CA LYS A 105 40.26 10.81 -10.16
C LYS A 105 41.01 11.71 -11.12
N GLU A 106 42.27 11.35 -11.36
CA GLU A 106 43.09 12.02 -12.38
C GLU A 106 42.41 11.92 -13.76
N GLY A 107 42.27 13.06 -14.43
CA GLY A 107 41.64 13.16 -15.75
C GLY A 107 40.11 13.33 -15.73
N ASP A 108 39.46 13.25 -14.57
CA ASP A 108 38.02 13.47 -14.49
C ASP A 108 37.63 14.94 -14.73
N ASN A 109 36.49 15.13 -15.38
CA ASN A 109 35.73 16.38 -15.35
C ASN A 109 34.25 16.07 -15.03
N LEU A 110 33.46 17.10 -14.69
CA LEU A 110 32.08 16.89 -14.24
C LEU A 110 31.16 16.30 -15.33
N ASP A 111 31.41 16.59 -16.61
CA ASP A 111 30.61 16.05 -17.72
C ASP A 111 30.91 14.56 -17.93
N ASP A 112 32.18 14.16 -17.92
CA ASP A 112 32.56 12.74 -18.02
C ASP A 112 32.03 11.92 -16.84
N ILE A 113 32.08 12.47 -15.63
CA ILE A 113 31.48 11.83 -14.44
C ILE A 113 29.97 11.63 -14.67
N ALA A 114 29.26 12.65 -15.10
CA ALA A 114 27.82 12.60 -15.36
C ALA A 114 27.46 11.58 -16.47
N ARG A 115 28.07 11.71 -17.64
CA ARG A 115 27.69 10.99 -18.87
C ARG A 115 28.24 9.56 -18.92
N THR A 116 29.46 9.36 -18.44
CA THR A 116 30.18 8.09 -18.61
C THR A 116 30.11 7.24 -17.34
N ILE A 117 30.33 7.83 -16.17
CA ILE A 117 30.32 7.09 -14.89
C ILE A 117 28.89 6.87 -14.40
N PHE A 118 28.06 7.93 -14.39
CA PHE A 118 26.67 7.86 -13.94
C PHE A 118 25.65 7.82 -15.08
N ARG A 119 26.09 7.58 -16.32
CA ARG A 119 25.24 7.25 -17.48
C ARG A 119 24.06 8.20 -17.69
N GLU A 120 24.31 9.50 -17.60
CA GLU A 120 23.34 10.57 -17.87
C GLU A 120 22.20 10.66 -16.84
N PHE A 121 22.24 9.89 -15.74
CA PHE A 121 21.27 10.06 -14.63
C PHE A 121 21.33 11.45 -14.00
N VAL A 122 22.45 12.15 -14.16
CA VAL A 122 22.66 13.51 -13.70
C VAL A 122 23.43 14.28 -14.75
N THR A 123 23.35 15.59 -14.69
CA THR A 123 24.13 16.53 -15.50
C THR A 123 25.28 17.12 -14.67
N TYR A 124 26.33 17.57 -15.34
CA TYR A 124 27.44 18.28 -14.66
C TYR A 124 26.96 19.51 -13.88
N LYS A 125 25.90 20.18 -14.35
CA LYS A 125 25.31 21.37 -13.70
C LYS A 125 24.65 21.00 -12.37
N GLU A 126 23.93 19.89 -12.31
CA GLU A 126 23.32 19.39 -11.08
C GLU A 126 24.38 18.98 -10.06
N ILE A 127 25.42 18.26 -10.52
CA ILE A 127 26.57 17.92 -9.66
C ILE A 127 27.21 19.21 -9.12
N ALA A 128 27.49 20.20 -9.96
CA ALA A 128 28.08 21.46 -9.53
C ALA A 128 27.20 22.21 -8.51
N ALA A 129 25.88 22.27 -8.77
CA ALA A 129 24.93 22.97 -7.91
C ALA A 129 24.87 22.37 -6.50
N VAL A 130 24.72 21.05 -6.36
CA VAL A 130 24.60 20.41 -5.05
C VAL A 130 25.91 20.40 -4.25
N ASN A 131 27.04 20.46 -4.94
CA ASN A 131 28.39 20.53 -4.35
C ASN A 131 28.93 21.97 -4.22
N LYS A 132 28.14 22.99 -4.58
CA LYS A 132 28.53 24.42 -4.53
C LYS A 132 29.81 24.74 -5.31
N ILE A 133 30.00 24.08 -6.45
CA ILE A 133 31.13 24.32 -7.35
C ILE A 133 30.80 25.54 -8.20
N SER A 134 31.64 26.57 -8.12
CA SER A 134 31.43 27.84 -8.84
C SER A 134 32.00 27.80 -10.27
N ASP A 135 33.17 27.16 -10.46
CA ASP A 135 33.76 26.91 -11.78
C ASP A 135 33.75 25.40 -12.06
N VAL A 136 32.93 24.99 -13.03
CA VAL A 136 32.72 23.58 -13.38
C VAL A 136 33.96 22.91 -13.97
N ASN A 137 34.96 23.68 -14.37
CA ASN A 137 36.22 23.17 -14.92
C ASN A 137 37.30 22.95 -13.85
N LEU A 138 37.05 23.40 -12.61
CA LEU A 138 38.01 23.32 -11.51
C LEU A 138 37.50 22.34 -10.45
N ILE A 139 37.91 21.08 -10.59
CA ILE A 139 37.74 20.04 -9.58
C ILE A 139 39.09 19.42 -9.24
N ASP A 140 39.30 19.12 -7.96
CA ASP A 140 40.58 18.59 -7.47
C ASP A 140 40.55 17.06 -7.36
N ILE A 141 41.69 16.41 -7.65
CA ILE A 141 41.83 14.97 -7.43
C ILE A 141 41.58 14.65 -5.95
N GLY A 142 40.75 13.64 -5.69
CA GLY A 142 40.33 13.23 -4.36
C GLY A 142 39.16 14.03 -3.77
N GLN A 143 38.74 15.12 -4.42
CA GLN A 143 37.54 15.87 -4.04
C GLN A 143 36.32 14.94 -4.00
N LYS A 144 35.51 15.08 -2.95
CA LYS A 144 34.31 14.28 -2.73
C LYS A 144 33.10 15.02 -3.33
N LEU A 145 32.45 14.40 -4.30
CA LEU A 145 31.29 14.93 -4.99
C LEU A 145 30.06 14.10 -4.65
N TRP A 146 29.06 14.72 -4.03
CA TRP A 146 27.74 14.11 -3.91
C TRP A 146 27.06 14.12 -5.27
N ILE A 147 26.63 12.94 -5.72
CA ILE A 147 25.96 12.74 -7.01
C ILE A 147 24.46 12.72 -6.77
N PRO A 148 23.68 13.70 -7.27
CA PRO A 148 22.27 13.85 -6.94
C PRO A 148 21.38 13.01 -7.88
N LEU A 149 21.36 11.69 -7.71
CA LEU A 149 20.56 10.81 -8.58
C LEU A 149 19.06 11.13 -8.45
N PRO A 150 18.29 11.16 -9.55
CA PRO A 150 16.87 11.54 -9.53
C PRO A 150 16.03 10.45 -8.84
N CYS A 151 15.05 10.87 -8.06
CA CYS A 151 14.12 9.97 -7.38
C CYS A 151 12.83 10.70 -6.99
N SER A 152 11.81 9.94 -6.59
CA SER A 152 10.60 10.51 -6.00
C SER A 152 10.04 9.60 -4.91
N CYS A 153 9.29 10.21 -4.01
CA CYS A 153 8.59 9.58 -2.90
C CYS A 153 7.07 9.69 -3.05
N ASP A 154 6.58 10.14 -4.21
CA ASP A 154 5.17 10.34 -4.49
C ASP A 154 4.41 9.02 -4.61
N ASP A 155 3.13 9.05 -4.23
CA ASP A 155 2.22 7.96 -4.52
C ASP A 155 1.73 8.13 -5.96
N VAL A 156 1.58 7.01 -6.67
CA VAL A 156 1.11 6.99 -8.06
C VAL A 156 -0.16 6.18 -8.12
N ASP A 157 -1.22 6.76 -8.70
CA ASP A 157 -2.55 6.16 -8.77
C ASP A 157 -3.06 5.68 -7.39
N ALA A 158 -2.85 6.50 -6.36
CA ALA A 158 -3.16 6.24 -4.95
C ALA A 158 -2.47 5.00 -4.34
N ALA A 159 -1.42 4.48 -4.98
CA ALA A 159 -0.62 3.36 -4.50
C ALA A 159 0.81 3.78 -4.14
N ARG A 160 1.36 3.11 -3.12
CA ARG A 160 2.78 3.21 -2.77
C ARG A 160 3.62 2.52 -3.84
N VAL A 161 4.53 3.28 -4.44
CA VAL A 161 5.45 2.78 -5.47
C VAL A 161 6.88 3.11 -5.08
N VAL A 162 7.82 2.45 -5.76
CA VAL A 162 9.23 2.85 -5.79
C VAL A 162 9.52 3.42 -7.16
N HIS A 163 9.88 4.70 -7.19
CA HIS A 163 10.24 5.40 -8.41
C HIS A 163 11.59 4.88 -8.91
N TYR A 164 11.59 4.40 -10.15
CA TYR A 164 12.73 3.76 -10.80
C TYR A 164 13.15 4.57 -12.02
N GLY A 165 14.36 5.14 -11.97
CA GLY A 165 14.97 5.76 -13.14
C GLY A 165 15.34 4.71 -14.19
N HIS A 166 14.52 4.58 -15.22
CA HIS A 166 14.68 3.62 -16.30
C HIS A 166 15.34 4.28 -17.51
N VAL A 167 16.44 3.70 -18.00
CA VAL A 167 17.06 4.11 -19.26
C VAL A 167 16.37 3.38 -20.41
N VAL A 168 15.81 4.14 -21.34
CA VAL A 168 15.09 3.64 -22.51
C VAL A 168 16.07 2.94 -23.47
N ALA A 169 15.78 1.70 -23.82
CA ALA A 169 16.57 0.95 -24.79
C ALA A 169 16.26 1.42 -26.22
N ASN A 170 17.13 1.08 -27.16
CA ASN A 170 16.88 1.39 -28.57
C ASN A 170 15.59 0.73 -29.07
N GLU A 171 14.83 1.44 -29.89
CA GLU A 171 13.57 0.94 -30.51
C GLU A 171 12.49 0.47 -29.51
N SER A 172 12.53 0.96 -28.27
CA SER A 172 11.49 0.68 -27.26
C SER A 172 10.21 1.46 -27.52
N TRP A 173 9.09 0.94 -27.01
CA TRP A 173 7.78 1.60 -27.03
C TRP A 173 7.30 1.89 -25.60
N VAL A 174 6.58 3.00 -25.40
CA VAL A 174 6.08 3.39 -24.07
C VAL A 174 5.17 2.31 -23.48
N SER A 175 4.32 1.70 -24.30
CA SER A 175 3.42 0.61 -23.89
C SER A 175 4.15 -0.65 -23.44
N GLU A 176 5.26 -1.00 -24.09
CA GLU A 176 6.12 -2.13 -23.70
C GLU A 176 6.79 -1.87 -22.35
N ILE A 177 7.37 -0.68 -22.17
CA ILE A 177 7.99 -0.28 -20.90
C ILE A 177 6.93 -0.29 -19.79
N ALA A 178 5.77 0.33 -20.02
CA ALA A 178 4.68 0.36 -19.04
C ALA A 178 4.24 -1.05 -18.64
N GLY A 179 4.03 -1.93 -19.62
CA GLY A 179 3.68 -3.33 -19.41
C GLY A 179 4.73 -4.11 -18.61
N ALA A 180 6.03 -3.92 -18.93
CA ALA A 180 7.14 -4.59 -18.25
C ALA A 180 7.24 -4.26 -16.76
N PHE A 181 6.80 -3.06 -16.35
CA PHE A 181 6.81 -2.62 -14.96
C PHE A 181 5.43 -2.66 -14.28
N GLY A 182 4.41 -3.19 -14.98
CA GLY A 182 3.06 -3.36 -14.41
C GLY A 182 2.30 -2.04 -14.19
N THR A 183 2.59 -1.02 -14.99
CA THR A 183 1.90 0.27 -15.02
C THR A 183 1.19 0.49 -16.36
N THR A 184 0.47 1.61 -16.52
CA THR A 184 -0.18 1.96 -17.79
C THR A 184 0.63 3.00 -18.55
N GLU A 185 0.47 3.04 -19.88
CA GLU A 185 1.08 4.07 -20.73
C GLU A 185 0.67 5.48 -20.29
N ALA A 186 -0.60 5.69 -19.95
CA ALA A 186 -1.10 6.97 -19.45
C ALA A 186 -0.42 7.38 -18.13
N THR A 187 -0.26 6.45 -17.18
CA THR A 187 0.45 6.70 -15.93
C THR A 187 1.93 7.04 -16.18
N LEU A 188 2.60 6.26 -17.04
CA LEU A 188 4.02 6.45 -17.35
C LEU A 188 4.27 7.80 -18.05
N MET A 189 3.46 8.14 -19.04
CA MET A 189 3.53 9.44 -19.71
C MET A 189 3.17 10.59 -18.77
N GLY A 190 2.17 10.41 -17.89
CA GLY A 190 1.77 11.42 -16.92
C GLY A 190 2.88 11.79 -15.94
N LEU A 191 3.68 10.82 -15.51
CA LEU A 191 4.86 11.05 -14.66
C LEU A 191 6.01 11.76 -15.38
N ASN A 192 6.10 11.58 -16.70
CA ASN A 192 7.18 12.07 -17.54
C ASN A 192 6.72 13.17 -18.50
N ASN A 193 5.61 13.85 -18.22
CA ASN A 193 4.93 14.73 -19.16
C ASN A 193 5.80 15.88 -19.69
N GLU A 194 6.78 16.34 -18.91
CA GLU A 194 7.74 17.37 -19.33
C GLU A 194 8.74 16.87 -20.38
N THR A 195 9.08 15.59 -20.36
CA THR A 195 10.08 14.98 -21.28
C THR A 195 9.45 14.03 -22.31
N LEU A 196 8.18 13.64 -22.13
CA LEU A 196 7.45 12.68 -22.96
C LEU A 196 5.96 13.07 -23.06
N SER A 197 5.66 14.07 -23.88
CA SER A 197 4.28 14.49 -24.15
C SER A 197 3.57 13.69 -25.26
N ASP A 198 4.34 13.04 -26.15
CA ASP A 198 3.85 12.19 -27.24
C ASP A 198 4.63 10.87 -27.20
N PRO A 199 3.97 9.70 -27.23
CA PRO A 199 4.66 8.41 -27.14
C PRO A 199 5.63 8.15 -28.30
N ASN A 200 5.46 8.80 -29.45
CA ASN A 200 6.35 8.67 -30.60
C ASN A 200 7.66 9.46 -30.44
N ASN A 201 7.73 10.36 -29.46
CA ASN A 201 8.94 11.14 -29.16
C ASN A 201 9.89 10.40 -28.21
N LEU A 202 9.60 9.15 -27.85
CA LEU A 202 10.45 8.36 -26.98
C LEU A 202 11.84 8.14 -27.61
N GLN A 203 12.90 8.52 -26.91
CA GLN A 203 14.27 8.44 -27.42
C GLN A 203 15.09 7.38 -26.67
N ALA A 204 15.92 6.65 -27.41
CA ALA A 204 16.90 5.76 -26.81
C ALA A 204 17.86 6.55 -25.90
N GLY A 205 18.15 6.01 -24.71
CA GLY A 205 18.96 6.68 -23.69
C GLY A 205 18.22 7.71 -22.83
N GLN A 206 16.97 8.06 -23.18
CA GLN A 206 16.12 8.89 -22.31
C GLN A 206 15.91 8.19 -20.96
N ILE A 207 15.84 8.96 -19.89
CA ILE A 207 15.59 8.45 -18.55
C ILE A 207 14.15 8.77 -18.17
N LEU A 208 13.40 7.73 -17.85
CA LEU A 208 12.01 7.82 -17.43
C LEU A 208 11.88 7.55 -15.94
N ASP A 209 11.01 8.29 -15.27
CA ASP A 209 10.47 7.94 -13.96
C ASP A 209 9.41 6.84 -14.13
N VAL A 210 9.76 5.62 -13.74
CA VAL A 210 8.86 4.45 -13.83
C VAL A 210 8.39 4.07 -12.42
N PRO A 211 7.06 4.00 -12.18
CA PRO A 211 6.52 3.65 -10.87
C PRO A 211 6.49 2.13 -10.71
N ILE A 212 7.47 1.57 -10.00
CA ILE A 212 7.45 0.14 -9.66
C ILE A 212 6.48 -0.09 -8.51
N LYS A 213 5.39 -0.81 -8.78
CA LYS A 213 4.48 -1.28 -7.72
C LYS A 213 5.25 -2.11 -6.70
N ALA A 214 4.93 -1.91 -5.42
CA ALA A 214 5.59 -2.60 -4.34
C ALA A 214 4.57 -3.36 -3.49
N CYS A 215 4.99 -4.51 -2.97
CA CYS A 215 4.22 -5.25 -1.98
C CYS A 215 4.38 -4.56 -0.64
N ASN A 216 3.28 -4.42 0.08
CA ASN A 216 3.26 -4.10 1.49
C ASN A 216 2.75 -5.31 2.28
N SER A 217 2.97 -5.31 3.59
CA SER A 217 2.30 -6.26 4.49
C SER A 217 1.34 -5.48 5.37
N SER A 218 0.13 -6.01 5.55
CA SER A 218 -0.85 -5.50 6.52
C SER A 218 -0.31 -5.50 7.96
N THR A 219 0.70 -6.34 8.24
CA THR A 219 1.32 -6.50 9.56
C THR A 219 2.58 -5.64 9.74
N VAL A 220 3.23 -5.21 8.65
CA VAL A 220 4.48 -4.44 8.69
C VAL A 220 4.35 -3.24 7.75
N SER A 221 3.84 -2.13 8.28
CA SER A 221 3.55 -0.91 7.52
C SER A 221 4.79 -0.23 6.94
N SER A 222 5.98 -0.52 7.46
CA SER A 222 7.24 0.12 7.05
C SER A 222 8.01 -0.63 5.97
N LEU A 223 7.65 -1.87 5.64
CA LEU A 223 8.40 -2.70 4.69
C LEU A 223 7.75 -2.64 3.30
N LEU A 224 8.36 -1.86 2.42
CA LEU A 224 7.94 -1.70 1.02
C LEU A 224 8.93 -2.42 0.12
N VAL A 225 8.49 -3.46 -0.59
CA VAL A 225 9.37 -4.27 -1.45
C VAL A 225 8.94 -4.14 -2.92
N PRO A 226 9.75 -3.51 -3.79
CA PRO A 226 9.45 -3.38 -5.21
C PRO A 226 9.17 -4.72 -5.88
N ASN A 227 8.27 -4.74 -6.86
CA ASN A 227 8.01 -5.92 -7.65
C ASN A 227 9.30 -6.44 -8.34
N GLY A 228 9.52 -7.76 -8.27
CA GLY A 228 10.71 -8.41 -8.79
C GLY A 228 11.95 -8.13 -7.94
N SER A 229 11.77 -7.88 -6.64
CA SER A 229 12.86 -7.74 -5.66
C SER A 229 12.52 -8.47 -4.36
N TYR A 230 13.50 -8.55 -3.46
CA TYR A 230 13.27 -8.86 -2.06
C TYR A 230 13.91 -7.81 -1.16
N ALA A 231 13.58 -7.86 0.13
CA ALA A 231 14.24 -7.09 1.17
C ALA A 231 14.72 -8.01 2.28
N LEU A 232 15.88 -7.68 2.83
CA LEU A 232 16.39 -8.29 4.05
C LEU A 232 16.02 -7.38 5.23
N THR A 233 15.44 -7.98 6.27
CA THR A 233 14.98 -7.28 7.47
C THR A 233 15.27 -8.12 8.71
N ALA A 234 14.95 -7.60 9.89
CA ALA A 234 15.28 -8.23 11.17
C ALA A 234 16.77 -8.61 11.23
N ASN A 235 17.64 -7.63 11.00
CA ASN A 235 19.10 -7.79 10.98
C ASN A 235 19.60 -8.97 10.11
N ASN A 236 19.09 -9.03 8.88
CA ASN A 236 19.37 -10.07 7.88
C ASN A 236 18.84 -11.47 8.21
N CYS A 237 17.94 -11.62 9.17
CA CYS A 237 17.34 -12.92 9.51
C CYS A 237 16.09 -13.26 8.71
N VAL A 238 15.42 -12.26 8.14
CA VAL A 238 14.18 -12.44 7.39
C VAL A 238 14.34 -11.86 6.00
N GLN A 239 13.97 -12.65 4.99
CA GLN A 239 13.92 -12.25 3.60
C GLN A 239 12.47 -12.18 3.15
N CYS A 240 12.04 -11.01 2.67
CA CYS A 240 10.68 -10.78 2.18
C CYS A 240 10.70 -10.43 0.69
N SER A 241 10.08 -11.25 -0.16
CA SER A 241 10.02 -11.06 -1.60
C SER A 241 8.67 -10.51 -2.07
N CYS A 242 8.71 -9.80 -3.20
CA CYS A 242 7.53 -9.29 -3.89
C CYS A 242 7.53 -9.73 -5.37
N ASN A 243 6.41 -10.30 -5.82
CA ASN A 243 6.23 -10.73 -7.20
C ASN A 243 4.79 -10.43 -7.66
N SER A 244 4.63 -9.88 -8.88
CA SER A 244 3.39 -9.39 -9.48
C SER A 244 2.22 -10.37 -9.51
N ASN A 245 2.49 -11.67 -9.40
CA ASN A 245 1.45 -12.69 -9.43
C ASN A 245 0.66 -12.81 -8.11
N HIS A 246 1.21 -12.30 -7.01
CA HIS A 246 0.58 -12.35 -5.69
C HIS A 246 0.77 -11.00 -5.00
N LEU A 247 -0.32 -10.27 -4.76
CA LEU A 247 -0.34 -8.93 -4.15
C LEU A 247 0.08 -8.91 -2.66
N GLY A 248 0.79 -9.93 -2.17
CA GLY A 248 1.19 -10.10 -0.78
C GLY A 248 2.70 -10.29 -0.65
N LEU A 249 3.26 -9.72 0.41
CA LEU A 249 4.66 -9.88 0.77
C LEU A 249 4.93 -11.32 1.25
N LYS A 250 5.85 -12.04 0.61
CA LYS A 250 6.23 -13.41 1.03
C LYS A 250 7.52 -13.39 1.82
N CYS A 251 7.44 -13.64 3.12
CA CYS A 251 8.61 -13.65 4.00
C CYS A 251 9.03 -15.05 4.41
N MET A 252 10.34 -15.30 4.46
CA MET A 252 10.97 -16.54 4.90
C MET A 252 12.24 -16.25 5.70
N ARG A 253 12.78 -17.27 6.37
CA ARG A 253 14.09 -17.15 7.01
C ARG A 253 15.16 -16.91 5.93
N ALA A 254 16.01 -15.92 6.14
CA ALA A 254 17.11 -15.64 5.22
C ALA A 254 18.20 -16.72 5.35
N GLU A 255 18.74 -17.15 4.21
CA GLU A 255 19.82 -18.13 4.16
C GLU A 255 21.06 -17.56 3.48
N GLY A 256 22.25 -17.92 3.99
CA GLY A 256 23.52 -17.52 3.38
C GLY A 256 23.85 -16.03 3.51
N VAL A 257 23.18 -15.31 4.41
CA VAL A 257 23.45 -13.90 4.73
C VAL A 257 23.99 -13.80 6.16
N PRO A 258 25.09 -13.06 6.40
CA PRO A 258 25.59 -12.76 7.74
C PRO A 258 24.55 -12.01 8.57
N VAL A 259 24.31 -12.50 9.78
CA VAL A 259 23.49 -11.83 10.78
C VAL A 259 24.19 -10.54 11.20
N THR A 260 23.43 -9.45 11.28
CA THR A 260 23.92 -8.18 11.82
C THR A 260 23.36 -7.97 13.23
N ASN A 261 24.05 -7.26 14.12
CA ASN A 261 23.56 -6.84 15.46
C ASN A 261 23.09 -7.93 16.44
N TRP A 262 22.99 -9.20 16.03
CA TRP A 262 22.64 -10.37 16.82
C TRP A 262 23.70 -11.44 16.67
N ALA A 263 23.89 -12.25 17.72
CA ALA A 263 24.80 -13.40 17.66
C ALA A 263 24.27 -14.50 16.73
N GLU A 264 22.94 -14.71 16.75
CA GLU A 264 22.24 -15.66 15.92
C GLU A 264 20.82 -15.19 15.64
N CYS A 265 20.21 -15.70 14.57
CA CYS A 265 18.85 -15.33 14.21
C CYS A 265 17.83 -15.94 15.19
N PRO A 266 16.98 -15.10 15.83
CA PRO A 266 15.92 -15.57 16.73
C PRO A 266 14.97 -16.58 16.08
N SER A 267 14.15 -17.22 16.92
CA SER A 267 13.08 -18.12 16.46
C SER A 267 12.11 -17.38 15.55
N THR A 268 11.75 -18.03 14.44
CA THR A 268 10.82 -17.53 13.42
C THR A 268 9.59 -18.43 13.31
N HIS A 269 9.12 -19.02 14.40
CA HIS A 269 7.98 -19.95 14.41
C HIS A 269 6.67 -19.28 14.83
N CYS A 270 5.56 -19.74 14.26
CA CYS A 270 4.19 -19.48 14.69
C CYS A 270 3.56 -20.77 15.22
N GLY A 271 3.71 -21.05 16.51
CA GLY A 271 3.30 -22.36 17.05
C GLY A 271 4.12 -23.48 16.43
N ASN A 272 3.47 -24.33 15.62
CA ASN A 272 4.12 -25.46 14.95
C ASN A 272 4.61 -25.15 13.52
N LEU A 273 4.34 -23.95 13.01
CA LEU A 273 4.74 -23.55 11.65
C LEU A 273 5.99 -22.69 11.69
N SER A 274 6.87 -22.87 10.71
CA SER A 274 7.99 -21.98 10.44
C SER A 274 7.53 -20.80 9.57
N LEU A 275 8.23 -19.66 9.66
CA LEU A 275 7.94 -18.48 8.84
C LEU A 275 7.86 -18.82 7.35
N GLY A 276 6.73 -18.47 6.73
CA GLY A 276 6.41 -18.75 5.32
C GLY A 276 5.78 -20.12 5.06
N GLU A 277 5.70 -21.00 6.06
CA GLU A 277 4.95 -22.25 5.96
C GLU A 277 3.44 -21.99 6.07
N SER A 278 2.68 -22.82 5.38
CA SER A 278 1.21 -22.78 5.41
C SER A 278 0.63 -24.17 5.62
N VAL A 279 -0.54 -24.24 6.24
CA VAL A 279 -1.32 -25.46 6.42
C VAL A 279 -2.71 -25.23 5.86
N ASP A 280 -3.14 -26.19 5.05
CA ASP A 280 -4.45 -26.20 4.43
C ASP A 280 -5.47 -26.63 5.49
N LEU A 281 -6.36 -25.72 5.87
CA LEU A 281 -7.54 -26.06 6.68
C LEU A 281 -8.64 -26.64 5.78
N THR A 282 -8.74 -26.16 4.54
CA THR A 282 -9.57 -26.71 3.44
C THR A 282 -8.86 -26.50 2.10
N THR A 283 -9.44 -26.96 0.98
CA THR A 283 -8.89 -26.76 -0.37
C THR A 283 -8.72 -25.30 -0.79
N CYS A 284 -9.33 -24.36 -0.06
CA CYS A 284 -9.30 -22.95 -0.38
C CYS A 284 -9.16 -22.05 0.85
N LEU A 285 -8.86 -22.62 2.02
CA LEU A 285 -8.55 -21.89 3.24
C LEU A 285 -7.23 -22.40 3.79
N HIS A 286 -6.25 -21.51 3.86
CA HIS A 286 -4.90 -21.80 4.27
C HIS A 286 -4.53 -20.91 5.46
N THR A 287 -3.85 -21.47 6.45
CA THR A 287 -3.24 -20.69 7.54
C THR A 287 -1.75 -20.59 7.29
N THR A 288 -1.21 -19.38 7.23
CA THR A 288 0.22 -19.12 6.98
C THR A 288 0.87 -18.51 8.21
N CYS A 289 2.13 -18.85 8.47
CA CYS A 289 2.96 -18.13 9.44
C CYS A 289 3.61 -16.92 8.75
N ASP A 290 3.07 -15.73 9.01
CA ASP A 290 3.52 -14.48 8.39
C ASP A 290 4.46 -13.68 9.30
N TYR A 291 5.31 -12.89 8.66
CA TYR A 291 6.20 -11.95 9.34
C TYR A 291 5.40 -10.73 9.83
N ALA A 292 5.59 -10.35 11.08
CA ALA A 292 4.92 -9.22 11.72
C ALA A 292 5.90 -8.14 12.26
N GLY A 293 7.16 -8.20 11.86
CA GLY A 293 8.20 -7.24 12.25
C GLY A 293 9.25 -7.84 13.18
N TYR A 294 10.03 -6.97 13.81
CA TYR A 294 11.06 -7.37 14.79
C TYR A 294 11.25 -6.28 15.83
N TYR A 295 11.87 -6.64 16.95
CA TYR A 295 12.30 -5.73 18.01
C TYR A 295 13.72 -6.11 18.43
N GLU A 296 14.31 -5.39 19.40
CA GLU A 296 15.74 -5.50 19.72
C GLU A 296 16.29 -6.93 19.95
N ARG A 297 15.46 -7.88 20.41
CA ARG A 297 15.90 -9.24 20.77
C ARG A 297 15.10 -10.36 20.11
N GLY A 298 14.25 -10.05 19.13
CA GLY A 298 13.37 -11.07 18.57
C GLY A 298 12.66 -10.69 17.29
N ILE A 299 12.12 -11.71 16.63
CA ILE A 299 11.30 -11.60 15.42
C ILE A 299 9.85 -11.83 15.81
N LEU A 300 8.95 -11.00 15.29
CA LEU A 300 7.52 -11.12 15.47
C LEU A 300 6.94 -11.87 14.28
N THR A 301 6.18 -12.92 14.57
CA THR A 301 5.48 -13.74 13.58
C THR A 301 4.02 -13.92 14.01
N VAL A 302 3.12 -14.11 13.06
CA VAL A 302 1.68 -14.24 13.32
C VAL A 302 1.04 -15.27 12.39
N LEU A 303 0.07 -16.03 12.90
CA LEU A 303 -0.75 -16.90 12.06
C LEU A 303 -1.83 -16.07 11.36
N THR A 304 -1.84 -16.10 10.02
CA THR A 304 -2.84 -15.44 9.18
C THR A 304 -3.67 -16.48 8.45
N ASN A 305 -4.96 -16.22 8.29
CA ASN A 305 -5.84 -17.08 7.50
C ASN A 305 -6.10 -16.42 6.14
N GLN A 306 -5.75 -17.11 5.06
CA GLN A 306 -5.97 -16.66 3.69
C GLN A 306 -7.00 -17.57 3.01
N SER A 307 -8.05 -16.98 2.44
CA SER A 307 -9.08 -17.70 1.68
C SER A 307 -8.97 -17.40 0.19
N THR A 308 -8.89 -18.45 -0.63
CA THR A 308 -8.94 -18.42 -2.10
C THR A 308 -10.27 -18.95 -2.63
N CYS A 309 -11.27 -19.16 -1.77
CA CYS A 309 -12.54 -19.77 -2.14
C CYS A 309 -13.34 -18.87 -3.10
N THR A 310 -13.15 -19.03 -4.41
CA THR A 310 -14.11 -18.55 -5.41
C THR A 310 -15.23 -19.58 -5.50
N SER A 311 -16.45 -19.24 -5.10
CA SER A 311 -17.61 -20.12 -5.26
C SER A 311 -17.84 -20.41 -6.74
N ALA A 312 -17.49 -21.63 -7.18
CA ALA A 312 -17.80 -22.12 -8.51
C ALA A 312 -19.32 -22.30 -8.66
N VAL A 313 -19.98 -21.41 -9.40
CA VAL A 313 -21.35 -21.64 -9.90
C VAL A 313 -21.53 -20.91 -11.22
N SER A 314 -21.33 -21.62 -12.34
CA SER A 314 -21.92 -21.20 -13.61
C SER A 314 -22.13 -22.40 -14.53
N GLY A 315 -23.37 -22.90 -14.54
CA GLY A 315 -23.86 -23.90 -15.48
C GLY A 315 -25.38 -24.08 -15.41
N ALA A 316 -26.01 -23.84 -14.25
CA ALA A 316 -27.44 -24.09 -14.05
C ALA A 316 -28.35 -22.85 -14.05
N ILE A 317 -27.79 -21.63 -14.00
CA ILE A 317 -28.57 -20.40 -13.78
C ILE A 317 -29.29 -19.92 -15.05
N GLY A 318 -28.72 -20.15 -16.24
CA GLY A 318 -29.32 -19.73 -17.52
C GLY A 318 -30.66 -20.41 -17.82
N LEU A 319 -30.80 -21.69 -17.45
CA LEU A 319 -32.06 -22.44 -17.62
C LEU A 319 -33.14 -21.98 -16.63
N PHE A 320 -32.75 -21.62 -15.40
CA PHE A 320 -33.69 -21.16 -14.38
C PHE A 320 -34.27 -19.78 -14.70
N ILE A 321 -33.45 -18.86 -15.23
CA ILE A 321 -33.91 -17.53 -15.64
C ILE A 321 -34.85 -17.62 -16.86
N ALA A 322 -34.56 -18.48 -17.84
CA ALA A 322 -35.45 -18.71 -18.98
C ALA A 322 -36.82 -19.27 -18.55
N CYS A 323 -36.85 -20.22 -17.60
CA CYS A 323 -38.09 -20.75 -17.03
C CYS A 323 -38.86 -19.69 -16.24
N ILE A 324 -38.18 -18.83 -15.47
CA ILE A 324 -38.83 -17.75 -14.71
C ILE A 324 -39.44 -16.71 -15.67
N VAL A 325 -38.76 -16.33 -16.75
CA VAL A 325 -39.29 -15.38 -17.75
C VAL A 325 -40.54 -15.95 -18.42
N ILE A 326 -40.55 -17.24 -18.80
CA ILE A 326 -41.71 -17.90 -19.39
C ILE A 326 -42.90 -17.94 -18.41
N VAL A 327 -42.64 -18.27 -17.14
CA VAL A 327 -43.68 -18.28 -16.08
C VAL A 327 -44.22 -16.88 -15.81
N LEU A 328 -43.38 -15.83 -15.86
CA LEU A 328 -43.80 -14.44 -15.69
C LEU A 328 -44.62 -13.92 -16.88
N LEU A 329 -44.32 -14.37 -18.11
CA LEU A 329 -45.13 -14.07 -19.29
C LEU A 329 -46.50 -14.74 -19.23
N ILE A 330 -46.57 -15.99 -18.76
CA ILE A 330 -47.84 -16.70 -18.52
C ILE A 330 -48.64 -16.00 -17.41
N LYS A 331 -48.00 -15.63 -16.28
CA LYS A 331 -48.68 -14.89 -15.20
C LYS A 331 -49.17 -13.51 -15.65
N ARG A 332 -48.45 -12.80 -16.53
CA ARG A 332 -48.91 -11.53 -17.10
C ARG A 332 -50.11 -11.71 -18.03
N PHE A 333 -50.18 -12.83 -18.75
CA PHE A 333 -51.31 -13.14 -19.62
C PHE A 333 -52.58 -13.46 -18.81
N TRP A 334 -52.44 -14.10 -17.65
CA TRP A 334 -53.56 -14.43 -16.75
C TRP A 334 -53.96 -13.27 -15.83
N LYS A 335 -53.04 -12.34 -15.53
CA LYS A 335 -53.31 -11.13 -14.72
C LYS A 335 -54.08 -10.04 -15.47
N ARG A 336 -54.37 -10.21 -16.77
CA ARG A 336 -55.19 -9.27 -17.55
C ARG A 336 -56.70 -9.55 -17.44
N THR A 337 -57.10 -10.61 -16.73
CA THR A 337 -58.48 -11.10 -16.74
C THR A 337 -59.06 -11.34 -15.33
N ASP A 338 -58.64 -10.58 -14.31
CA ASP A 338 -59.35 -10.58 -13.03
C ASP A 338 -59.02 -9.34 -12.18
N ASP A 339 -59.56 -8.18 -12.59
CA ASP A 339 -59.67 -7.00 -11.73
C ASP A 339 -61.12 -6.87 -11.27
N SER A 340 -61.49 -7.61 -10.23
CA SER A 340 -62.56 -7.18 -9.32
C SER A 340 -62.46 -7.93 -7.99
N ASN A 341 -62.46 -7.13 -6.92
CA ASN A 341 -63.01 -7.44 -5.60
C ASN A 341 -62.02 -7.77 -4.45
N ASN A 342 -62.20 -6.95 -3.41
CA ASN A 342 -61.91 -7.15 -1.99
C ASN A 342 -60.51 -6.86 -1.43
N ASN A 343 -60.43 -5.66 -0.85
CA ASN A 343 -59.85 -5.40 0.47
C ASN A 343 -60.13 -6.56 1.46
N VAL A 344 -59.11 -6.98 2.20
CA VAL A 344 -59.09 -7.22 3.66
C VAL A 344 -57.79 -7.95 4.07
N LYS A 345 -57.19 -7.47 5.17
CA LYS A 345 -56.10 -8.05 5.99
C LYS A 345 -54.66 -7.87 5.52
N ALA A 346 -54.18 -6.63 5.60
CA ALA A 346 -52.80 -6.36 5.98
C ALA A 346 -52.62 -6.66 7.48
N SER A 347 -52.45 -7.95 7.82
CA SER A 347 -52.11 -8.37 9.19
C SER A 347 -51.25 -9.63 9.17
N SER A 348 -50.02 -9.54 8.68
CA SER A 348 -48.90 -10.36 9.18
C SER A 348 -47.56 -9.89 8.61
N LEU A 349 -46.97 -8.86 9.19
CA LEU A 349 -45.51 -8.70 9.23
C LEU A 349 -45.15 -7.92 10.51
N ARG A 350 -45.68 -8.40 11.63
CA ARG A 350 -45.22 -8.02 12.96
C ARG A 350 -43.98 -8.86 13.26
N GLN A 351 -42.83 -8.49 12.73
CA GLN A 351 -41.55 -9.01 13.23
C GLN A 351 -41.03 -8.11 14.33
N ARG A 352 -40.72 -8.78 15.43
CA ARG A 352 -40.48 -8.30 16.80
C ARG A 352 -39.16 -7.53 16.92
N PRO A 353 -39.02 -6.67 17.95
CA PRO A 353 -37.79 -5.94 18.23
C PRO A 353 -36.59 -6.88 18.40
N MET A 354 -35.41 -6.38 18.03
CA MET A 354 -34.08 -7.03 18.13
C MET A 354 -33.95 -7.85 19.41
N LYS A 355 -34.11 -9.17 19.31
CA LYS A 355 -33.95 -10.05 20.47
C LYS A 355 -32.76 -10.99 20.44
N ASN A 356 -31.97 -11.10 19.37
CA ASN A 356 -30.90 -12.10 19.36
C ASN A 356 -29.60 -11.66 18.67
N VAL A 357 -28.92 -10.66 19.24
CA VAL A 357 -27.46 -10.47 19.04
C VAL A 357 -26.70 -11.78 19.28
N LYS A 358 -27.20 -12.59 20.22
CA LYS A 358 -26.66 -13.90 20.56
C LYS A 358 -26.73 -14.92 19.41
N ALA A 359 -27.77 -14.87 18.56
CA ALA A 359 -27.89 -15.75 17.40
C ALA A 359 -26.98 -15.33 16.25
N PHE A 360 -26.76 -14.02 16.08
CA PHE A 360 -25.79 -13.48 15.13
C PHE A 360 -24.35 -13.86 15.50
N LEU A 361 -23.98 -13.75 16.77
CA LEU A 361 -22.66 -14.16 17.26
C LEU A 361 -22.44 -15.68 17.22
N GLN A 362 -23.50 -16.49 17.35
CA GLN A 362 -23.42 -17.96 17.26
C GLN A 362 -23.02 -18.48 15.88
N ASN A 363 -23.26 -17.72 14.80
CA ASN A 363 -22.85 -18.11 13.44
C ASN A 363 -21.33 -18.11 13.23
N TYR A 364 -20.55 -17.51 14.14
CA TYR A 364 -19.09 -17.47 14.05
C TYR A 364 -18.40 -18.60 14.84
N GLY A 365 -19.15 -19.51 15.47
CA GLY A 365 -18.58 -20.67 16.16
C GLY A 365 -17.52 -20.30 17.21
N SER A 366 -16.30 -20.85 17.08
CA SER A 366 -15.16 -20.56 17.96
C SER A 366 -14.56 -19.15 17.79
N LEU A 367 -14.86 -18.48 16.67
CA LEU A 367 -14.41 -17.12 16.33
C LEU A 367 -15.38 -16.04 16.81
N ALA A 368 -16.48 -16.42 17.48
CA ALA A 368 -17.44 -15.48 18.02
C ALA A 368 -16.76 -14.50 18.99
N PRO A 369 -16.83 -13.18 18.74
CA PRO A 369 -16.34 -12.18 19.67
C PRO A 369 -16.95 -12.42 21.06
N LYS A 370 -16.10 -12.51 22.08
CA LYS A 370 -16.57 -12.65 23.46
C LYS A 370 -17.06 -11.30 23.95
N GLN A 371 -18.34 -11.26 24.34
CA GLN A 371 -18.92 -10.06 24.92
C GLN A 371 -18.44 -9.90 26.36
N PHE A 372 -17.86 -8.74 26.67
CA PHE A 372 -17.53 -8.33 28.03
C PHE A 372 -18.33 -7.10 28.39
N ARG A 373 -18.88 -7.05 29.59
CA ARG A 373 -19.44 -5.81 30.12
C ARG A 373 -18.30 -4.85 30.48
N TYR A 374 -18.55 -3.55 30.42
CA TYR A 374 -17.57 -2.55 30.85
C TYR A 374 -17.13 -2.77 32.31
N SER A 375 -18.04 -3.17 33.19
CA SER A 375 -17.73 -3.53 34.58
C SER A 375 -16.81 -4.75 34.70
N GLU A 376 -16.84 -5.67 33.75
CA GLU A 376 -15.92 -6.80 33.67
C GLU A 376 -14.55 -6.35 33.15
N LEU A 377 -14.51 -5.51 32.11
CA LEU A 377 -13.26 -4.94 31.61
C LEU A 377 -12.55 -4.13 32.69
N LYS A 378 -13.27 -3.25 33.40
CA LYS A 378 -12.75 -2.47 34.52
C LYS A 378 -12.21 -3.36 35.64
N LYS A 379 -12.81 -4.52 35.91
CA LYS A 379 -12.27 -5.49 36.87
C LYS A 379 -11.04 -6.21 36.35
N MET A 380 -11.06 -6.61 35.08
CA MET A 380 -9.95 -7.33 34.44
C MET A 380 -8.71 -6.46 34.34
N THR A 381 -8.85 -5.15 34.17
CA THR A 381 -7.74 -4.19 34.02
C THR A 381 -7.35 -3.46 35.31
N ASP A 382 -7.89 -3.87 36.46
CA ASP A 382 -7.74 -3.14 37.73
C ASP A 382 -8.03 -1.63 37.59
N SER A 383 -9.19 -1.32 37.04
CA SER A 383 -9.61 0.05 36.67
C SER A 383 -8.68 0.75 35.68
N PHE A 384 -8.12 0.00 34.72
CA PHE A 384 -7.20 0.50 33.69
C PHE A 384 -5.92 1.12 34.27
N LYS A 385 -5.47 0.62 35.40
CA LYS A 385 -4.34 1.19 36.15
C LYS A 385 -2.99 0.92 35.50
N ASP A 386 -2.77 -0.30 35.00
CA ASP A 386 -1.50 -0.70 34.36
C ASP A 386 -1.55 -0.42 32.85
N LYS A 387 -1.05 0.75 32.44
CA LYS A 387 -0.90 1.11 31.02
C LYS A 387 0.35 0.45 30.44
N LEU A 388 0.18 -0.35 29.39
CA LEU A 388 1.25 -1.06 28.67
C LEU A 388 1.85 -0.23 27.52
N GLY A 389 1.08 0.72 26.97
CA GLY A 389 1.52 1.57 25.86
C GLY A 389 0.42 2.50 25.36
N GLU A 390 0.78 3.38 24.41
CA GLU A 390 -0.11 4.36 23.79
C GLU A 390 0.31 4.64 22.36
N GLY A 391 -0.66 4.89 21.48
CA GLY A 391 -0.44 5.34 20.11
C GLY A 391 -1.69 6.01 19.56
N GLY A 392 -1.74 6.28 18.24
CA GLY A 392 -2.87 6.97 17.59
C GLY A 392 -4.24 6.29 17.73
N TYR A 393 -4.30 5.07 18.26
CA TYR A 393 -5.53 4.28 18.43
C TYR A 393 -5.87 4.04 19.91
N GLY A 394 -5.37 4.89 20.82
CA GLY A 394 -5.67 4.87 22.25
C GLY A 394 -4.64 4.13 23.12
N GLY A 395 -4.90 4.13 24.43
CA GLY A 395 -4.08 3.44 25.44
C GLY A 395 -4.32 1.94 25.46
N VAL A 396 -3.25 1.17 25.64
CA VAL A 396 -3.28 -0.28 25.84
C VAL A 396 -3.06 -0.56 27.32
N PHE A 397 -3.94 -1.36 27.93
CA PHE A 397 -3.90 -1.66 29.35
C PHE A 397 -3.72 -3.16 29.59
N LYS A 398 -3.07 -3.50 30.70
CA LYS A 398 -2.92 -4.88 31.14
C LYS A 398 -4.26 -5.36 31.71
N GLY A 399 -4.78 -6.45 31.16
CA GLY A 399 -5.96 -7.14 31.66
C GLY A 399 -5.61 -8.55 32.13
N LYS A 400 -6.40 -9.09 33.06
CA LYS A 400 -6.37 -10.49 33.48
C LYS A 400 -7.77 -11.10 33.35
N LEU A 401 -7.90 -12.09 32.48
CA LEU A 401 -9.15 -12.83 32.29
C LEU A 401 -9.48 -13.70 33.51
N LYS A 402 -10.74 -14.16 33.61
CA LYS A 402 -11.23 -15.02 34.71
C LYS A 402 -10.44 -16.34 34.86
N ASP A 403 -9.85 -16.83 33.78
CA ASP A 403 -8.99 -18.03 33.76
C ASP A 403 -7.52 -17.74 34.10
N GLY A 404 -7.20 -16.51 34.48
CA GLY A 404 -5.85 -16.10 34.89
C GLY A 404 -4.93 -15.65 33.76
N ARG A 405 -5.35 -15.78 32.49
CA ARG A 405 -4.54 -15.34 31.34
C ARG A 405 -4.43 -13.82 31.30
N LEU A 406 -3.21 -13.34 31.08
CA LEU A 406 -2.94 -11.92 30.85
C LEU A 406 -3.27 -11.57 29.40
N VAL A 407 -3.94 -10.44 29.21
CA VAL A 407 -4.35 -9.91 27.90
C VAL A 407 -4.01 -8.44 27.81
N ALA A 408 -3.70 -7.97 26.61
CA ALA A 408 -3.64 -6.55 26.31
C ALA A 408 -5.04 -6.07 25.93
N VAL A 409 -5.60 -5.16 26.72
CA VAL A 409 -6.90 -4.54 26.46
C VAL A 409 -6.65 -3.23 25.75
N LYS A 410 -6.87 -3.22 24.44
CA LYS A 410 -6.83 -2.02 23.60
C LYS A 410 -8.26 -1.58 23.28
N SER A 411 -8.51 -0.29 23.38
CA SER A 411 -9.83 0.29 23.10
C SER A 411 -9.76 1.08 21.79
N ASP A 412 -10.11 0.44 20.67
CA ASP A 412 -10.07 1.09 19.35
C ASP A 412 -11.41 1.78 19.05
N VAL A 413 -11.38 3.13 19.07
CA VAL A 413 -12.52 3.99 18.77
C VAL A 413 -12.96 3.84 17.31
N TYR A 414 -12.01 3.65 16.38
CA TYR A 414 -12.30 3.57 14.95
C TYR A 414 -13.10 2.32 14.60
N SER A 415 -12.64 1.15 15.05
CA SER A 415 -13.35 -0.10 14.83
C SER A 415 -14.73 -0.12 15.50
N TYR A 416 -14.87 0.54 16.66
CA TYR A 416 -16.16 0.72 17.31
C TYR A 416 -17.12 1.54 16.44
N GLY A 417 -16.65 2.67 15.88
CA GLY A 417 -17.44 3.50 14.99
C GLY A 417 -17.93 2.75 13.75
N MET A 418 -17.04 1.98 13.11
CA MET A 418 -17.40 1.16 11.95
C MET A 418 -18.48 0.12 12.30
N MET A 419 -18.34 -0.58 13.42
CA MET A 419 -19.35 -1.53 13.89
C MET A 419 -20.71 -0.84 14.15
N VAL A 420 -20.72 0.35 14.74
CA VAL A 420 -21.96 1.12 14.98
C VAL A 420 -22.64 1.52 13.67
N LEU A 421 -21.88 1.96 12.67
CA LEU A 421 -22.43 2.32 11.35
C LEU A 421 -22.98 1.10 10.61
N GLU A 422 -22.33 -0.05 10.72
CA GLU A 422 -22.83 -1.31 10.15
C GLU A 422 -24.12 -1.78 10.83
N MET A 423 -24.23 -1.62 12.15
CA MET A 423 -25.45 -1.96 12.90
C MET A 423 -26.65 -1.11 12.48
N VAL A 424 -26.46 0.20 12.20
CA VAL A 424 -27.53 1.07 11.71
C VAL A 424 -27.84 0.83 10.23
N GLY A 425 -26.83 0.48 9.42
CA GLY A 425 -26.97 0.28 7.98
C GLY A 425 -27.71 -0.99 7.54
N GLY A 426 -27.94 -1.95 8.44
CA GLY A 426 -28.89 -3.06 8.23
C GLY A 426 -28.58 -4.03 7.07
N ARG A 427 -27.36 -4.06 6.52
CA ARG A 427 -27.01 -4.98 5.42
C ARG A 427 -27.03 -6.43 5.89
N ARG A 428 -27.89 -7.27 5.31
CA ARG A 428 -27.85 -8.73 5.46
C ARG A 428 -26.89 -9.32 4.43
N ASN A 429 -26.01 -10.22 4.86
CA ASN A 429 -24.99 -10.88 4.02
C ASN A 429 -25.52 -11.84 2.95
N ASN A 430 -26.81 -11.79 2.56
CA ASN A 430 -27.41 -12.79 1.66
C ASN A 430 -27.95 -12.24 0.33
N ASP A 431 -27.76 -10.96 0.00
CA ASP A 431 -28.18 -10.43 -1.31
C ASP A 431 -26.99 -10.38 -2.28
N ALA A 432 -26.72 -11.51 -2.93
CA ALA A 432 -25.78 -11.65 -4.05
C ALA A 432 -26.32 -11.03 -5.35
N GLN A 433 -26.95 -9.85 -5.27
CA GLN A 433 -27.55 -9.18 -6.42
C GLN A 433 -27.54 -7.65 -6.32
N ALA A 434 -26.47 -7.07 -5.76
CA ALA A 434 -26.16 -5.65 -5.96
C ALA A 434 -25.22 -5.49 -7.16
N GLU A 435 -25.79 -5.48 -8.36
CA GLU A 435 -25.09 -5.06 -9.56
C GLU A 435 -24.69 -3.58 -9.46
N LYS A 436 -23.42 -3.31 -9.80
CA LYS A 436 -22.84 -2.02 -10.22
C LYS A 436 -23.65 -0.77 -9.86
N THR A 437 -23.49 -0.31 -8.62
CA THR A 437 -23.51 1.12 -8.35
C THR A 437 -22.15 1.49 -7.77
N SER A 438 -21.49 2.41 -8.46
CA SER A 438 -20.16 2.96 -8.24
C SER A 438 -19.75 3.09 -6.76
N GLU A 439 -18.53 2.64 -6.46
CA GLU A 439 -17.50 3.26 -5.61
C GLU A 439 -17.91 4.45 -4.69
N ILE A 440 -18.87 4.27 -3.78
CA ILE A 440 -19.08 5.25 -2.70
C ILE A 440 -18.79 4.54 -1.38
N TYR A 441 -17.67 4.93 -0.76
CA TYR A 441 -17.27 4.51 0.58
C TYR A 441 -18.46 4.66 1.54
N PHE A 442 -18.89 3.55 2.15
CA PHE A 442 -20.15 3.46 2.90
C PHE A 442 -20.31 4.58 3.94
N PRO A 443 -19.28 4.96 4.73
CA PRO A 443 -19.40 6.12 5.62
C PRO A 443 -19.49 7.48 4.93
N HIS A 444 -18.89 7.67 3.75
CA HIS A 444 -19.05 8.87 2.94
C HIS A 444 -20.47 8.97 2.37
N TRP A 445 -21.05 7.84 1.95
CA TRP A 445 -22.46 7.74 1.57
C TRP A 445 -23.36 8.15 2.75
N VAL A 446 -23.15 7.56 3.93
CA VAL A 446 -23.91 7.87 5.16
C VAL A 446 -23.80 9.35 5.54
N TYR A 447 -22.59 9.92 5.48
CA TYR A 447 -22.34 11.34 5.78
C TYR A 447 -23.16 12.29 4.90
N ASN A 448 -23.13 12.08 3.58
CA ASN A 448 -23.84 12.95 2.63
C ASN A 448 -25.36 12.83 2.77
N HIS A 449 -25.88 11.66 3.17
CA HIS A 449 -27.31 11.43 3.32
C HIS A 449 -27.88 11.85 4.69
N ILE A 450 -27.03 12.05 5.70
CA ILE A 450 -27.42 12.66 6.99
C ILE A 450 -27.41 14.17 6.94
N ALA A 451 -26.47 14.76 6.19
CA ALA A 451 -26.40 16.20 5.98
C ALA A 451 -27.62 16.78 5.22
N LEU A 452 -28.40 15.93 4.54
CA LEU A 452 -29.57 16.30 3.74
C LEU A 452 -30.92 16.00 4.43
N GLU A 453 -30.93 15.64 5.72
CA GLU A 453 -32.10 15.28 6.54
C GLU A 453 -32.96 14.08 6.07
N ASP A 454 -32.71 13.51 4.89
CA ASP A 454 -33.66 12.62 4.20
C ASP A 454 -33.42 11.10 4.38
N SER A 455 -32.53 10.67 5.28
CA SER A 455 -32.05 9.27 5.28
C SER A 455 -32.72 8.29 6.24
N ILE A 456 -33.60 8.71 7.14
CA ILE A 456 -34.18 7.77 8.12
C ILE A 456 -35.40 7.02 7.55
N ASN A 457 -35.93 7.48 6.40
CA ASN A 457 -36.95 6.76 5.64
C ASN A 457 -36.42 5.51 4.92
N LEU A 458 -35.09 5.37 4.73
CA LEU A 458 -34.50 4.24 4.00
C LEU A 458 -34.33 2.96 4.84
N ILE A 459 -34.41 3.04 6.17
CA ILE A 459 -34.22 1.89 7.08
C ILE A 459 -35.58 1.23 7.43
N GLY A 460 -36.70 1.76 6.93
CA GLY A 460 -38.04 1.25 7.24
C GLY A 460 -38.46 1.50 8.70
N ILE A 461 -37.83 2.46 9.37
CA ILE A 461 -38.13 2.86 10.75
C ILE A 461 -39.31 3.83 10.71
N VAL A 462 -40.41 3.46 11.37
CA VAL A 462 -41.68 4.21 11.31
C VAL A 462 -41.91 5.05 12.57
N GLU A 463 -41.18 4.79 13.66
CA GLU A 463 -41.34 5.50 14.94
C GLU A 463 -40.26 6.58 15.16
N GLU A 464 -40.70 7.77 15.58
CA GLU A 464 -39.82 8.95 15.77
C GLU A 464 -38.74 8.74 16.85
N GLU A 465 -38.99 7.90 17.86
CA GLU A 465 -38.02 7.60 18.92
C GLU A 465 -36.86 6.71 18.40
N GLU A 466 -37.16 5.73 17.55
CA GLU A 466 -36.15 4.88 16.90
C GLU A 466 -35.31 5.67 15.88
N LYS A 467 -35.93 6.67 15.24
CA LYS A 467 -35.28 7.62 14.33
C LYS A 467 -34.25 8.50 15.06
N GLU A 468 -34.58 8.96 16.26
CA GLU A 468 -33.65 9.72 17.09
C GLU A 468 -32.45 8.88 17.55
N ILE A 469 -32.69 7.63 17.96
CA ILE A 469 -31.65 6.67 18.37
C ILE A 469 -30.73 6.35 17.18
N ALA A 470 -31.29 6.06 16.01
CA ALA A 470 -30.51 5.78 14.80
C ALA A 470 -29.65 6.98 14.41
N ARG A 471 -30.21 8.20 14.42
CA ARG A 471 -29.45 9.43 14.15
C ARG A 471 -28.28 9.61 15.12
N LYS A 472 -28.52 9.39 16.42
CA LYS A 472 -27.47 9.47 17.46
C LYS A 472 -26.37 8.44 17.24
N MET A 473 -26.73 7.19 16.97
CA MET A 473 -25.77 6.12 16.69
C MET A 473 -24.91 6.44 15.48
N VAL A 474 -25.48 7.01 14.42
CA VAL A 474 -24.69 7.38 13.25
C VAL A 474 -23.78 8.57 13.51
N LEU A 475 -24.24 9.61 14.21
CA LEU A 475 -23.38 10.74 14.58
C LEU A 475 -22.18 10.28 15.41
N VAL A 476 -22.42 9.45 16.43
CA VAL A 476 -21.37 8.85 17.25
C VAL A 476 -20.44 7.99 16.39
N GLY A 477 -20.98 7.16 15.50
CA GLY A 477 -20.21 6.35 14.56
C GLY A 477 -19.28 7.19 13.67
N LEU A 478 -19.79 8.28 13.10
CA LEU A 478 -19.04 9.20 12.22
C LEU A 478 -17.94 9.96 12.97
N TRP A 479 -18.16 10.35 14.22
CA TRP A 479 -17.11 10.90 15.10
C TRP A 479 -16.02 9.88 15.41
N CYS A 480 -16.40 8.62 15.61
CA CYS A 480 -15.47 7.54 15.92
C CYS A 480 -14.55 7.18 14.74
N ILE A 481 -14.99 7.37 13.50
CA ILE A 481 -14.24 6.98 12.29
C ILE A 481 -13.47 8.13 11.61
N GLN A 482 -13.26 9.25 12.28
CA GLN A 482 -12.53 10.39 11.70
C GLN A 482 -11.15 9.97 11.17
N THR A 483 -10.78 10.46 9.98
CA THR A 483 -9.53 10.08 9.30
C THR A 483 -8.31 10.44 10.14
N ASP A 484 -8.31 11.64 10.73
CA ASP A 484 -7.32 12.05 11.73
C ASP A 484 -7.65 11.43 13.10
N PRO A 485 -6.77 10.59 13.68
CA PRO A 485 -7.03 9.97 14.97
C PRO A 485 -7.15 10.96 16.13
N THR A 486 -6.57 12.16 16.03
CA THR A 486 -6.66 13.19 17.07
C THR A 486 -8.04 13.83 17.17
N ASN A 487 -8.83 13.72 16.08
CA ASN A 487 -10.21 14.21 16.03
C ASN A 487 -11.24 13.17 16.52
N ARG A 488 -10.80 11.94 16.83
CA ARG A 488 -11.69 10.90 17.35
C ARG A 488 -11.94 11.11 18.85
N PRO A 489 -13.18 10.96 19.34
CA PRO A 489 -13.47 11.06 20.76
C PRO A 489 -12.82 9.91 21.54
N SER A 490 -12.49 10.14 22.81
CA SER A 490 -12.13 9.04 23.71
C SER A 490 -13.35 8.13 23.96
N MET A 491 -13.16 6.86 24.29
CA MET A 491 -14.31 5.96 24.55
C MET A 491 -15.18 6.41 25.73
N SER A 492 -14.62 7.13 26.71
CA SER A 492 -15.42 7.76 27.76
C SER A 492 -16.33 8.84 27.19
N ARG A 493 -15.84 9.64 26.23
CA ARG A 493 -16.63 10.63 25.51
C ARG A 493 -17.67 9.97 24.60
N VAL A 494 -17.34 8.85 23.95
CA VAL A 494 -18.30 8.06 23.15
C VAL A 494 -19.48 7.58 23.99
N VAL A 495 -19.22 7.05 25.18
CA VAL A 495 -20.28 6.62 26.11
C VAL A 495 -21.14 7.82 26.53
N GLU A 496 -20.52 8.95 26.86
CA GLU A 496 -21.24 10.20 27.19
C GLU A 496 -22.11 10.69 26.01
N MET A 497 -21.61 10.63 24.78
CA MET A 497 -22.36 11.01 23.57
C MET A 497 -23.56 10.07 23.31
N LEU A 498 -23.45 8.79 23.66
CA LEU A 498 -24.53 7.80 23.52
C LEU A 498 -25.60 7.94 24.61
N GLU A 499 -25.18 8.24 25.85
CA GLU A 499 -26.07 8.45 26.99
C GLU A 499 -26.72 9.85 27.01
N GLY A 500 -26.08 10.83 26.36
CA GLY A 500 -26.54 12.22 26.25
C GLY A 500 -27.64 12.47 25.19
N SER A 501 -28.08 13.73 25.07
CA SER A 501 -29.10 14.15 24.09
C SER A 501 -28.50 14.26 22.67
N VAL A 502 -29.23 13.80 21.65
CA VAL A 502 -28.79 13.91 20.24
C VAL A 502 -28.61 15.37 19.81
N HIS A 503 -29.39 16.30 20.38
CA HIS A 503 -29.33 17.73 20.05
C HIS A 503 -28.04 18.41 20.52
N SER A 504 -27.27 17.74 21.39
CA SER A 504 -25.96 18.22 21.86
C SER A 504 -24.79 17.74 20.99
N LEU A 505 -25.06 16.91 19.97
CA LEU A 505 -24.05 16.34 19.09
C LEU A 505 -23.96 17.16 17.80
N GLU A 506 -22.79 17.75 17.57
CA GLU A 506 -22.47 18.43 16.32
C GLU A 506 -22.10 17.44 15.22
N MET A 507 -22.25 17.87 13.96
CA MET A 507 -21.83 17.08 12.81
C MET A 507 -20.30 17.03 12.74
N PRO A 508 -19.67 15.84 12.69
CA PRO A 508 -18.23 15.75 12.53
C PRO A 508 -17.74 16.25 11.16
N PRO A 509 -16.43 16.52 10.99
CA PRO A 509 -15.83 16.76 9.67
C PRO A 509 -16.09 15.61 8.68
N LYS A 510 -16.14 15.96 7.39
CA LYS A 510 -16.42 15.00 6.32
C LYS A 510 -15.31 13.94 6.24
N PRO A 511 -15.63 12.63 6.35
CA PRO A 511 -14.65 11.57 6.17
C PRO A 511 -14.08 11.61 4.76
N TYR A 512 -12.75 11.54 4.62
CA TYR A 512 -12.11 11.41 3.30
C TYR A 512 -12.40 10.02 2.70
N PRO A 513 -12.48 9.90 1.36
CA PRO A 513 -12.78 8.62 0.70
C PRO A 513 -11.64 7.58 0.77
N SER A 514 -10.54 7.86 1.46
CA SER A 514 -9.45 6.92 1.71
C SER A 514 -9.61 6.26 3.08
N SER A 515 -9.65 4.92 3.11
CA SER A 515 -9.58 4.13 4.34
C SER A 515 -8.23 4.38 5.04
N PRO A 516 -8.22 4.59 6.37
CA PRO A 516 -6.98 4.74 7.15
C PRO A 516 -6.12 3.48 7.17
#